data_AF-A0A933JA23-F1
#
_entry.id   AF-A0A933JA23-F1
#
_cell.length_a   1.000
_cell.length_b   1.000
_cell.length_c   1.000
_cell.angle_alpha   90.00
_cell.angle_beta   90.00
_cell.angle_gamma   90.00
#
_symmetry.space_group_name_H-M   'P 1'
#
loop_
_entity.id
_entity.type
_entity.pdbx_description
1 polymer ?
#
loop_
_entity_poly.entity_id
_entity_poly.type
_entity_poly.pdbx_seq_one_letter_code
_entity_poly.pdbx_strand_id
1 'polypeptide(L)'
;MKYIAVILILAGLAPTGWSGPMENGRSPLPQVDALIILDRIQDTRNNFPQPNPATPDLKDKQLSSSQLEDLLRDANPEIRKMAVKSAKTYILNSFAHDRVLDILQNANERLDVRVEAARTLSYAAGNSRIQNALIDIIKYGNTLSELRVMSYKALWGVAGGYSRIQDFLIDAIKYENDRAARRAAIWAIFDATRNTRPRETLIDLLKYGNEEESTHIEAIKSLYPAMGYSTVKELMMDLVRYGNEKKPVKLAAIMALSGASGDSRVQSFLNDLMRYGNDTDIKTAAIEASSPGAAKIREYFHLGYKIENGTFVSPIENE
;
A
#
# COMPACT_ATOMS: atom_id res chain seq x y z
N MET A 1 62.17 -1.49 -26.36
CA MET A 1 61.50 -0.20 -26.05
C MET A 1 60.55 -0.49 -24.88
N LYS A 2 61.02 -0.42 -23.63
CA LYS A 2 61.03 0.74 -22.72
C LYS A 2 59.61 1.26 -22.37
N TYR A 3 59.13 0.80 -21.19
CA TYR A 3 58.31 1.43 -20.13
C TYR A 3 57.01 2.17 -20.53
N ILE A 4 55.89 2.10 -19.80
CA ILE A 4 55.71 2.41 -18.37
C ILE A 4 54.44 1.70 -17.85
N ALA A 5 54.58 1.03 -16.70
CA ALA A 5 53.51 0.66 -15.80
C ALA A 5 53.23 1.82 -14.84
N VAL A 6 51.97 2.17 -14.59
CA VAL A 6 51.57 3.08 -13.51
C VAL A 6 50.76 2.28 -12.51
N ILE A 7 51.42 1.98 -11.40
CA ILE A 7 50.84 1.55 -10.12
C ILE A 7 50.52 2.84 -9.37
N LEU A 8 49.27 2.98 -8.91
CA LEU A 8 48.89 4.00 -7.94
C LEU A 8 48.37 3.30 -6.68
N ILE A 9 49.26 3.25 -5.69
CA ILE A 9 48.97 2.98 -4.29
C ILE A 9 48.62 4.32 -3.66
N LEU A 10 47.47 4.41 -2.98
CA LEU A 10 47.25 5.45 -1.98
C LEU A 10 46.54 4.84 -0.78
N ALA A 11 47.28 4.85 0.33
CA ALA A 11 46.89 4.39 1.63
C ALA A 11 46.12 5.48 2.40
N GLY A 12 45.13 5.00 3.16
CA GLY A 12 44.73 5.43 4.50
C GLY A 12 44.82 6.90 4.91
N LEU A 13 43.65 7.50 5.13
CA LEU A 13 43.41 8.44 6.22
C LEU A 13 42.01 8.16 6.79
N ALA A 14 41.96 7.64 8.02
CA ALA A 14 40.76 7.59 8.85
C ALA A 14 40.64 8.91 9.63
N PRO A 15 39.41 9.40 9.88
CA PRO A 15 39.14 10.19 11.07
C PRO A 15 38.15 9.44 11.99
N THR A 16 38.71 9.03 13.12
CA THR A 16 38.19 9.24 14.47
C THR A 16 36.74 9.72 14.62
N GLY A 17 35.92 8.84 15.21
CA GLY A 17 35.11 9.10 16.40
C GLY A 17 34.19 10.33 16.41
N TRP A 18 32.90 10.07 16.15
CA TRP A 18 31.81 10.84 16.74
C TRP A 18 30.71 9.90 17.23
N SER A 19 30.86 9.53 18.50
CA SER A 19 29.80 8.99 19.34
C SER A 19 28.99 10.17 19.90
N GLY A 20 27.78 10.36 19.40
CA GLY A 20 26.76 11.23 19.98
C GLY A 20 25.41 10.51 19.96
N PRO A 21 24.58 10.64 21.01
CA PRO A 21 23.29 9.97 21.08
C PRO A 21 22.37 10.55 20.00
N MET A 22 21.77 9.69 19.16
CA MET A 22 20.64 10.10 18.33
C MET A 22 19.45 10.33 19.26
N GLU A 23 19.24 11.59 19.66
CA GLU A 23 17.99 12.07 20.21
C GLU A 23 16.86 11.75 19.22
N ASN A 24 15.84 11.05 19.72
CA ASN A 24 14.55 10.86 19.08
C ASN A 24 13.84 12.21 18.95
N GLY A 25 14.24 13.02 17.98
CA GLY A 25 13.57 14.24 17.57
C GLY A 25 12.39 13.96 16.64
N ARG A 26 11.41 13.15 17.09
CA ARG A 26 10.05 13.28 16.54
C ARG A 26 9.48 14.56 17.12
N SER A 27 9.58 15.67 16.39
CA SER A 27 8.72 16.81 16.65
C SER A 27 7.27 16.32 16.55
N PRO A 28 6.46 16.41 17.61
CA PRO A 28 5.04 16.12 17.49
C PRO A 28 4.49 17.07 16.43
N LEU A 29 3.79 16.50 15.44
CA LEU A 29 2.97 17.29 14.53
C LEU A 29 2.11 18.23 15.38
N PRO A 30 2.00 19.52 15.05
CA PRO A 30 1.05 20.38 15.71
C PRO A 30 -0.34 19.75 15.52
N GLN A 31 -0.98 19.36 16.61
CA GLN A 31 -2.41 19.08 16.62
C GLN A 31 -3.10 20.40 16.29
N VAL A 32 -3.39 20.61 15.01
CA VAL A 32 -4.23 21.72 14.57
C VAL A 32 -5.65 21.29 14.89
N ASP A 33 -6.12 21.78 16.04
CA ASP A 33 -7.48 21.62 16.54
C ASP A 33 -8.50 21.94 15.45
N ALA A 34 -9.58 21.15 15.38
CA ALA A 34 -10.76 21.45 14.57
C ALA A 34 -11.35 22.86 14.86
N LEU A 35 -10.93 23.49 15.96
CA LEU A 35 -11.21 24.88 16.32
C LEU A 35 -10.60 25.92 15.36
N ILE A 36 -9.44 25.64 14.74
CA ILE A 36 -8.81 26.57 13.78
C ILE A 36 -9.60 26.61 12.46
N ILE A 37 -10.31 25.52 12.12
CA ILE A 37 -11.25 25.45 11.00
C ILE A 37 -12.53 26.25 11.32
N LEU A 38 -12.97 26.26 12.58
CA LEU A 38 -14.13 27.02 13.05
C LEU A 38 -13.91 28.53 13.00
N ASP A 39 -12.69 28.99 13.31
CA ASP A 39 -12.35 30.42 13.37
C ASP A 39 -12.44 31.08 11.98
N ARG A 40 -11.93 30.42 10.92
CA ARG A 40 -12.08 30.90 9.53
C ARG A 40 -13.51 30.83 8.98
N ILE A 41 -14.33 29.88 9.47
CA ILE A 41 -15.76 29.79 9.10
C ILE A 41 -16.56 30.92 9.78
N GLN A 42 -16.16 31.37 10.96
CA GLN A 42 -16.77 32.52 11.65
C GLN A 42 -16.38 33.86 11.02
N ASP A 43 -15.11 34.04 10.60
CA ASP A 43 -14.67 35.26 9.93
C ASP A 43 -15.37 35.50 8.58
N THR A 44 -15.70 34.43 7.86
CA THR A 44 -16.47 34.52 6.61
C THR A 44 -17.97 34.83 6.86
N ARG A 45 -18.45 34.69 8.10
CA ARG A 45 -19.85 34.92 8.52
C ARG A 45 -20.11 36.29 9.14
N ASN A 46 -19.09 37.08 9.46
CA ASN A 46 -19.23 38.36 10.17
C ASN A 46 -19.75 39.53 9.30
N ASN A 47 -20.12 39.30 8.03
CA ASN A 47 -20.58 40.35 7.12
C ASN A 47 -22.09 40.36 6.79
N PHE A 48 -22.94 39.63 7.53
CA PHE A 48 -24.40 39.75 7.42
C PHE A 48 -25.12 39.58 8.77
N PRO A 49 -26.31 40.20 8.96
CA PRO A 49 -26.99 40.24 10.25
C PRO A 49 -27.50 38.84 10.66
N GLN A 50 -27.23 38.47 11.91
CA GLN A 50 -27.62 37.20 12.53
C GLN A 50 -29.13 37.14 12.86
N PRO A 51 -29.74 35.95 12.75
CA PRO A 51 -30.74 35.58 13.73
C PRO A 51 -30.52 34.18 14.37
N ASN A 52 -30.59 34.21 15.71
CA ASN A 52 -31.01 33.23 16.71
C ASN A 52 -30.15 31.98 17.04
N PRO A 53 -29.94 31.66 18.35
CA PRO A 53 -29.08 30.59 18.82
C PRO A 53 -29.87 29.29 18.97
N ALA A 54 -29.90 28.49 17.91
CA ALA A 54 -30.06 27.06 18.06
C ALA A 54 -28.74 26.43 17.65
N THR A 55 -27.95 25.98 18.62
CA THR A 55 -26.72 25.22 18.41
C THR A 55 -27.08 23.94 17.65
N PRO A 56 -26.69 23.78 16.37
CA PRO A 56 -26.88 22.52 15.67
C PRO A 56 -25.70 21.62 15.99
N ASP A 57 -26.01 20.41 16.42
CA ASP A 57 -25.10 19.29 16.59
C ASP A 57 -24.21 19.10 15.34
N LEU A 58 -22.88 19.13 15.52
CA LEU A 58 -21.88 19.29 14.47
C LEU A 58 -21.35 17.96 13.91
N LYS A 59 -22.02 16.84 14.17
CA LYS A 59 -21.50 15.51 13.82
C LYS A 59 -21.71 15.06 12.37
N ASP A 60 -22.53 15.73 11.57
CA ASP A 60 -22.89 15.26 10.21
C ASP A 60 -22.95 16.36 9.13
N LYS A 61 -22.02 17.32 9.12
CA LYS A 61 -21.92 18.23 7.97
C LYS A 61 -21.06 17.63 6.86
N GLN A 62 -21.71 16.88 5.97
CA GLN A 62 -21.15 16.58 4.66
C GLN A 62 -20.87 17.89 3.92
N LEU A 63 -19.63 18.06 3.43
CA LEU A 63 -19.28 19.19 2.56
C LEU A 63 -20.17 19.16 1.32
N SER A 64 -20.73 20.31 0.94
CA SER A 64 -21.41 20.42 -0.35
C SER A 64 -20.39 20.29 -1.50
N SER A 65 -20.85 19.89 -2.68
CA SER A 65 -19.97 19.75 -3.85
C SER A 65 -19.24 21.06 -4.20
N SER A 66 -19.92 22.21 -4.04
CA SER A 66 -19.33 23.54 -4.24
C SER A 66 -18.23 23.82 -3.20
N GLN A 67 -18.48 23.54 -1.92
CA GLN A 67 -17.49 23.75 -0.87
C GLN A 67 -16.27 22.87 -1.09
N LEU A 68 -16.48 21.62 -1.50
CA LEU A 68 -15.39 20.72 -1.84
C LEU A 68 -14.56 21.24 -3.02
N GLU A 69 -15.22 21.73 -4.08
CA GLU A 69 -14.50 22.30 -5.24
C GLU A 69 -13.64 23.50 -4.85
N ASP A 70 -14.14 24.39 -3.99
CA ASP A 70 -13.37 25.54 -3.49
C ASP A 70 -12.16 25.08 -2.68
N LEU A 71 -12.35 24.12 -1.78
CA LEU A 71 -11.27 23.61 -0.92
C LEU A 71 -10.20 22.83 -1.70
N LEU A 72 -10.56 22.17 -2.80
CA LEU A 72 -9.60 21.52 -3.70
C LEU A 72 -8.68 22.53 -4.41
N ARG A 73 -9.05 23.82 -4.44
CA ARG A 73 -8.29 24.91 -5.04
C ARG A 73 -7.64 25.83 -4.00
N ASP A 74 -7.81 25.54 -2.70
CA ASP A 74 -7.28 26.39 -1.64
C ASP A 74 -5.77 26.60 -1.82
N ALA A 75 -5.26 27.79 -1.51
CA ALA A 75 -3.83 28.08 -1.62
C ALA A 75 -2.98 27.23 -0.64
N ASN A 76 -3.56 26.83 0.49
CA ASN A 76 -2.90 26.03 1.51
C ASN A 76 -2.90 24.54 1.14
N PRO A 77 -1.72 23.90 0.96
CA PRO A 77 -1.63 22.48 0.62
C PRO A 77 -2.20 21.55 1.69
N GLU A 78 -2.21 21.92 2.98
CA GLU A 78 -2.86 21.09 4.02
C GLU A 78 -4.36 21.03 3.82
N ILE A 79 -4.99 22.15 3.46
CA ILE A 79 -6.42 22.21 3.17
C ILE A 79 -6.71 21.38 1.92
N ARG A 80 -5.89 21.52 0.86
CA ARG A 80 -6.05 20.71 -0.35
C ARG A 80 -5.91 19.21 -0.07
N LYS A 81 -4.95 18.78 0.74
CA LYS A 81 -4.79 17.37 1.13
C LYS A 81 -6.04 16.82 1.81
N MET A 82 -6.59 17.56 2.77
CA MET A 82 -7.81 17.17 3.46
C MET A 82 -9.01 17.15 2.51
N ALA A 83 -9.11 18.13 1.61
CA ALA A 83 -10.14 18.18 0.59
C ALA A 83 -10.05 16.98 -0.37
N VAL A 84 -8.85 16.61 -0.82
CA VAL A 84 -8.61 15.41 -1.63
C VAL A 84 -9.09 14.16 -0.91
N LYS A 85 -8.72 13.98 0.36
CA LYS A 85 -9.17 12.84 1.18
C LYS A 85 -10.71 12.80 1.31
N SER A 86 -11.34 13.95 1.53
CA SER A 86 -12.80 14.09 1.58
C SER A 86 -13.47 13.87 0.22
N ALA A 87 -12.78 14.12 -0.89
CA ALA A 87 -13.30 13.94 -2.25
C ALA A 87 -13.60 12.47 -2.58
N LYS A 88 -13.11 11.51 -1.80
CA LYS A 88 -13.40 10.07 -1.95
C LYS A 88 -14.90 9.78 -2.10
N THR A 89 -15.78 10.43 -1.33
CA THR A 89 -17.24 10.19 -1.42
C THR A 89 -17.86 10.70 -2.73
N TYR A 90 -17.16 11.60 -3.42
CA TYR A 90 -17.61 12.22 -4.67
C TYR A 90 -16.76 11.82 -5.87
N ILE A 91 -15.75 10.96 -5.70
CA ILE A 91 -14.69 10.73 -6.69
C ILE A 91 -15.21 10.13 -8.01
N LEU A 92 -16.40 9.51 -8.00
CA LEU A 92 -17.03 9.03 -9.22
C LEU A 92 -17.69 10.15 -10.05
N ASN A 93 -17.86 11.35 -9.48
CA ASN A 93 -18.34 12.53 -10.17
C ASN A 93 -17.19 13.24 -10.91
N SER A 94 -17.47 13.76 -12.11
CA SER A 94 -16.47 14.43 -12.96
C SER A 94 -15.77 15.59 -12.27
N PHE A 95 -16.53 16.47 -11.62
CA PHE A 95 -15.97 17.63 -10.94
C PHE A 95 -14.90 17.25 -9.90
N ALA A 96 -15.08 16.13 -9.20
CA ALA A 96 -14.16 15.68 -8.16
C ALA A 96 -12.96 14.96 -8.76
N HIS A 97 -13.16 13.96 -9.63
CA HIS A 97 -12.00 13.23 -10.16
C HIS A 97 -11.16 14.06 -11.12
N ASP A 98 -11.73 14.95 -11.93
CA ASP A 98 -10.91 15.79 -12.82
C ASP A 98 -10.01 16.71 -11.96
N ARG A 99 -10.52 17.25 -10.84
CA ARG A 99 -9.73 18.09 -9.94
C ARG A 99 -8.65 17.32 -9.18
N VAL A 100 -8.99 16.15 -8.64
CA VAL A 100 -7.99 15.32 -7.96
C VAL A 100 -6.94 14.80 -8.95
N LEU A 101 -7.33 14.54 -10.20
CA LEU A 101 -6.42 14.20 -11.29
C LEU A 101 -5.47 15.36 -11.64
N ASP A 102 -5.98 16.59 -11.75
CA ASP A 102 -5.16 17.79 -11.94
C ASP A 102 -4.10 17.92 -10.83
N ILE A 103 -4.51 17.69 -9.56
CA ILE A 103 -3.60 17.70 -8.40
C ILE A 103 -2.53 16.62 -8.52
N LEU A 104 -2.89 15.39 -8.87
CA LEU A 104 -1.94 14.28 -9.06
C LEU A 104 -0.88 14.62 -10.13
N GLN A 105 -1.31 15.23 -11.23
CA GLN A 105 -0.45 15.52 -12.38
C GLN A 105 0.37 16.80 -12.23
N ASN A 106 -0.01 17.70 -11.32
CA ASN A 106 0.72 18.95 -11.08
C ASN A 106 2.09 18.68 -10.44
N ALA A 107 3.16 18.85 -11.22
CA ALA A 107 4.52 18.65 -10.73
C ALA A 107 4.95 19.65 -9.64
N ASN A 108 4.29 20.82 -9.56
CA ASN A 108 4.56 21.84 -8.55
C ASN A 108 3.73 21.65 -7.27
N GLU A 109 2.83 20.67 -7.25
CA GLU A 109 2.07 20.33 -6.05
C GLU A 109 2.95 19.60 -5.03
N ARG A 110 2.67 19.83 -3.75
CA ARG A 110 3.37 19.19 -2.64
C ARG A 110 3.17 17.67 -2.70
N LEU A 111 4.26 16.92 -2.49
CA LEU A 111 4.31 15.47 -2.69
C LEU A 111 3.18 14.72 -1.97
N ASP A 112 2.98 15.00 -0.69
CA ASP A 112 2.01 14.31 0.14
C ASP A 112 0.55 14.57 -0.28
N VAL A 113 0.26 15.73 -0.88
CA VAL A 113 -1.04 16.04 -1.50
C VAL A 113 -1.22 15.17 -2.74
N ARG A 114 -0.18 15.02 -3.57
CA ARG A 114 -0.21 14.15 -4.76
C ARG A 114 -0.32 12.67 -4.40
N VAL A 115 0.33 12.23 -3.32
CA VAL A 115 0.20 10.88 -2.77
C VAL A 115 -1.23 10.63 -2.31
N GLU A 116 -1.83 11.58 -1.58
CA GLU A 116 -3.26 11.50 -1.20
C GLU A 116 -4.18 11.49 -2.42
N ALA A 117 -3.82 12.23 -3.48
CA ALA A 117 -4.57 12.23 -4.74
C ALA A 117 -4.51 10.86 -5.42
N ALA A 118 -3.33 10.22 -5.51
CA ALA A 118 -3.21 8.86 -6.02
C ALA A 118 -4.05 7.87 -5.20
N ARG A 119 -3.98 7.94 -3.87
CA ARG A 119 -4.78 7.09 -2.96
C ARG A 119 -6.28 7.28 -3.21
N THR A 120 -6.74 8.53 -3.28
CA THR A 120 -8.16 8.86 -3.51
C THR A 120 -8.63 8.39 -4.89
N LEU A 121 -7.82 8.59 -5.93
CA LEU A 121 -8.14 8.19 -7.30
C LEU A 121 -8.23 6.66 -7.49
N SER A 122 -7.68 5.85 -6.57
CA SER A 122 -7.83 4.40 -6.59
C SER A 122 -9.29 3.94 -6.64
N TYR A 123 -10.19 4.70 -5.99
CA TYR A 123 -11.64 4.46 -5.98
C TYR A 123 -12.32 4.74 -7.33
N ALA A 124 -11.67 5.50 -8.20
CA ALA A 124 -12.11 5.79 -9.56
C ALA A 124 -11.17 5.18 -10.62
N ALA A 125 -10.26 4.28 -10.25
CA ALA A 125 -9.28 3.70 -11.15
C ALA A 125 -9.90 2.87 -12.29
N GLY A 126 -11.20 2.57 -12.25
CA GLY A 126 -11.93 2.02 -13.42
C GLY A 126 -11.95 2.97 -14.63
N ASN A 127 -11.75 4.27 -14.43
CA ASN A 127 -11.66 5.25 -15.50
C ASN A 127 -10.28 5.20 -16.18
N SER A 128 -10.26 5.02 -17.50
CA SER A 128 -9.03 4.88 -18.29
C SER A 128 -8.12 6.12 -18.22
N ARG A 129 -8.67 7.34 -18.07
CA ARG A 129 -7.87 8.57 -17.89
C ARG A 129 -7.08 8.51 -16.59
N ILE A 130 -7.70 8.01 -15.52
CA ILE A 130 -7.06 7.86 -14.21
C ILE A 130 -6.01 6.75 -14.28
N GLN A 131 -6.31 5.61 -14.89
CA GLN A 131 -5.33 4.53 -15.10
C GLN A 131 -4.09 5.04 -15.84
N ASN A 132 -4.29 5.77 -16.94
CA ASN A 132 -3.20 6.30 -17.74
C ASN A 132 -2.36 7.29 -16.93
N ALA A 133 -2.99 8.19 -16.19
CA ALA A 133 -2.25 9.13 -15.36
C ALA A 133 -1.42 8.43 -14.26
N LEU A 134 -1.98 7.43 -13.58
CA LEU A 134 -1.22 6.63 -12.60
C LEU A 134 -0.03 5.92 -13.26
N ILE A 135 -0.24 5.32 -14.45
CA ILE A 135 0.82 4.68 -15.23
C ILE A 135 1.89 5.69 -15.68
N ASP A 136 1.50 6.89 -16.09
CA ASP A 136 2.43 7.93 -16.53
C ASP A 136 3.30 8.42 -15.37
N ILE A 137 2.72 8.59 -14.18
CA ILE A 137 3.44 8.90 -12.95
C ILE A 137 4.48 7.82 -12.61
N ILE A 138 4.13 6.56 -12.84
CA ILE A 138 5.02 5.42 -12.61
C ILE A 138 6.15 5.39 -13.66
N LYS A 139 5.82 5.49 -14.96
CA LYS A 139 6.77 5.29 -16.07
C LYS A 139 7.72 6.46 -16.29
N TYR A 140 7.17 7.67 -16.36
CA TYR A 140 7.87 8.82 -16.96
C TYR A 140 8.19 9.91 -15.95
N GLY A 141 7.61 9.82 -14.77
CA GLY A 141 7.96 10.78 -13.75
C GLY A 141 9.35 10.48 -13.21
N ASN A 142 10.19 11.52 -13.15
CA ASN A 142 11.31 11.63 -12.21
C ASN A 142 10.75 11.75 -10.77
N THR A 143 9.80 10.86 -10.48
CA THR A 143 8.85 10.94 -9.38
C THR A 143 9.51 10.39 -8.14
N LEU A 144 9.31 11.08 -7.03
CA LEU A 144 9.76 10.65 -5.72
C LEU A 144 9.16 9.27 -5.41
N SER A 145 9.97 8.36 -4.88
CA SER A 145 9.63 6.93 -4.70
C SER A 145 8.27 6.73 -4.02
N GLU A 146 7.91 7.57 -3.05
CA GLU A 146 6.62 7.53 -2.35
C GLU A 146 5.40 7.65 -3.29
N LEU A 147 5.40 8.63 -4.20
CA LEU A 147 4.28 8.81 -5.14
C LEU A 147 4.21 7.68 -6.16
N ARG A 148 5.36 7.12 -6.57
CA ARG A 148 5.40 5.95 -7.45
C ARG A 148 4.82 4.72 -6.75
N VAL A 149 5.21 4.46 -5.50
CA VAL A 149 4.68 3.38 -4.65
C VAL A 149 3.17 3.50 -4.51
N MET A 150 2.66 4.68 -4.14
CA MET A 150 1.21 4.86 -4.00
C MET A 150 0.47 4.72 -5.33
N SER A 151 1.08 5.17 -6.44
CA SER A 151 0.47 5.03 -7.77
C SER A 151 0.36 3.57 -8.21
N TYR A 152 1.33 2.71 -7.88
CA TYR A 152 1.19 1.26 -8.08
C TYR A 152 0.02 0.72 -7.25
N LYS A 153 -0.02 1.02 -5.94
CA LYS A 153 -1.08 0.55 -5.04
C LYS A 153 -2.47 1.02 -5.47
N ALA A 154 -2.58 2.23 -6.02
CA ALA A 154 -3.84 2.76 -6.54
C ALA A 154 -4.44 1.94 -7.69
N LEU A 155 -3.64 1.11 -8.38
CA LEU A 155 -4.12 0.21 -9.42
C LEU A 155 -4.70 -1.11 -8.89
N TRP A 156 -4.64 -1.36 -7.57
CA TRP A 156 -5.11 -2.61 -6.96
C TRP A 156 -6.55 -2.99 -7.33
N GLY A 157 -7.47 -2.02 -7.25
CA GLY A 157 -8.89 -2.26 -7.50
C GLY A 157 -9.22 -2.63 -8.96
N VAL A 158 -8.28 -2.40 -9.88
CA VAL A 158 -8.43 -2.71 -11.31
C VAL A 158 -7.51 -3.83 -11.79
N ALA A 159 -6.52 -4.25 -11.01
CA ALA A 159 -5.63 -5.33 -11.39
C ALA A 159 -6.40 -6.65 -11.64
N GLY A 160 -7.43 -6.96 -10.86
CA GLY A 160 -8.22 -8.19 -11.02
C GLY A 160 -8.97 -8.28 -12.35
N GLY A 161 -9.46 -7.15 -12.88
CA GLY A 161 -10.36 -7.11 -14.04
C GLY A 161 -9.76 -6.66 -15.37
N TYR A 162 -8.57 -6.04 -15.37
CA TYR A 162 -8.01 -5.42 -16.58
C TYR A 162 -6.66 -6.03 -16.96
N SER A 163 -6.62 -6.84 -18.03
CA SER A 163 -5.40 -7.54 -18.49
C SER A 163 -4.23 -6.59 -18.77
N ARG A 164 -4.48 -5.42 -19.35
CA ARG A 164 -3.46 -4.38 -19.58
C ARG A 164 -2.77 -3.95 -18.28
N ILE A 165 -3.53 -3.82 -17.19
CA ILE A 165 -2.99 -3.47 -15.88
C ILE A 165 -2.21 -4.66 -15.30
N GLN A 166 -2.70 -5.89 -15.48
CA GLN A 166 -1.97 -7.10 -15.07
C GLN A 166 -0.62 -7.19 -15.77
N ASP A 167 -0.58 -7.01 -17.09
CA ASP A 167 0.66 -7.04 -17.88
C ASP A 167 1.63 -5.97 -17.39
N PHE A 168 1.15 -4.75 -17.18
CA PHE A 168 1.96 -3.65 -16.65
C PHE A 168 2.54 -3.96 -15.26
N LEU A 169 1.74 -4.50 -14.35
CA LEU A 169 2.20 -4.88 -13.01
C LEU A 169 3.17 -6.07 -13.05
N ILE A 170 2.94 -7.06 -13.91
CA ILE A 170 3.85 -8.19 -14.12
C ILE A 170 5.21 -7.72 -14.63
N ASP A 171 5.23 -6.79 -15.58
CA ASP A 171 6.48 -6.21 -16.09
C ASP A 171 7.22 -5.46 -14.97
N ALA A 172 6.51 -4.70 -14.14
CA ALA A 172 7.10 -4.04 -12.97
C ALA A 172 7.66 -5.06 -11.96
N ILE A 173 6.95 -6.15 -11.66
CA ILE A 173 7.43 -7.20 -10.75
C ILE A 173 8.75 -7.81 -11.25
N LYS A 174 8.93 -7.95 -12.57
CA LYS A 174 10.13 -8.54 -13.17
C LYS A 174 11.29 -7.55 -13.25
N TYR A 175 11.01 -6.31 -13.65
CA TYR A 175 12.03 -5.39 -14.16
C TYR A 175 12.21 -4.10 -13.34
N GLU A 176 11.36 -3.82 -12.34
CA GLU A 176 11.46 -2.60 -11.53
C GLU A 176 12.69 -2.62 -10.59
N ASN A 177 13.58 -1.64 -10.71
CA ASN A 177 14.83 -1.63 -9.94
C ASN A 177 14.62 -1.11 -8.51
N ASP A 178 13.62 -0.25 -8.29
CA ASP A 178 13.26 0.19 -6.94
C ASP A 178 12.49 -0.93 -6.22
N ARG A 179 13.11 -1.48 -5.17
CA ARG A 179 12.52 -2.58 -4.39
C ARG A 179 11.18 -2.20 -3.75
N ALA A 180 11.04 -0.94 -3.30
CA ALA A 180 9.78 -0.48 -2.72
C ALA A 180 8.67 -0.41 -3.77
N ALA A 181 9.00 0.09 -4.97
CA ALA A 181 8.09 0.11 -6.10
C ALA A 181 7.73 -1.29 -6.60
N ARG A 182 8.70 -2.21 -6.68
CA ARG A 182 8.48 -3.63 -7.01
C ARG A 182 7.50 -4.28 -6.02
N ARG A 183 7.71 -4.08 -4.72
CA ARG A 183 6.77 -4.54 -3.68
C ARG A 183 5.38 -3.92 -3.84
N ALA A 184 5.30 -2.63 -4.18
CA ALA A 184 4.01 -1.99 -4.44
C ALA A 184 3.29 -2.60 -5.65
N ALA A 185 4.02 -3.03 -6.69
CA ALA A 185 3.44 -3.76 -7.82
C ALA A 185 2.95 -5.16 -7.42
N ILE A 186 3.71 -5.88 -6.58
CA ILE A 186 3.29 -7.17 -5.99
C ILE A 186 2.04 -6.97 -5.13
N TRP A 187 1.99 -5.92 -4.32
CA TRP A 187 0.81 -5.57 -3.52
C TRP A 187 -0.41 -5.32 -4.41
N ALA A 188 -0.23 -4.52 -5.47
CA ALA A 188 -1.31 -4.16 -6.39
C ALA A 188 -1.85 -5.35 -7.19
N ILE A 189 -1.03 -6.38 -7.46
CA ILE A 189 -1.46 -7.56 -8.22
C ILE A 189 -2.30 -8.56 -7.40
N PHE A 190 -2.48 -8.32 -6.09
CA PHE A 190 -3.15 -9.20 -5.13
C PHE A 190 -4.40 -9.88 -5.68
N ASP A 191 -5.42 -9.12 -6.12
CA ASP A 191 -6.68 -9.71 -6.59
C ASP A 191 -6.53 -10.45 -7.93
N ALA A 192 -5.56 -10.06 -8.75
CA ALA A 192 -5.29 -10.69 -10.03
C ALA A 192 -4.62 -12.06 -9.91
N THR A 193 -4.11 -12.45 -8.73
CA THR A 193 -3.50 -13.79 -8.50
C THR A 193 -4.50 -14.95 -8.58
N ARG A 194 -5.80 -14.65 -8.67
CA ARG A 194 -6.81 -15.65 -9.07
C ARG A 194 -6.59 -16.13 -10.50
N ASN A 195 -6.01 -15.29 -11.36
CA ASN A 195 -5.66 -15.60 -12.74
C ASN A 195 -4.29 -16.30 -12.81
N THR A 196 -4.12 -17.19 -13.80
CA THR A 196 -2.90 -18.00 -13.93
C THR A 196 -1.65 -17.16 -14.09
N ARG A 197 -1.60 -16.19 -15.01
CA ARG A 197 -0.34 -15.48 -15.32
C ARG A 197 0.21 -14.63 -14.16
N PRO A 198 -0.60 -13.80 -13.45
CA PRO A 198 -0.16 -13.15 -12.22
C PRO A 198 0.30 -14.13 -11.13
N ARG A 199 -0.45 -15.22 -10.93
CA ARG A 199 -0.12 -16.26 -9.94
C ARG A 199 1.22 -16.91 -10.21
N GLU A 200 1.43 -17.41 -11.43
CA GLU A 200 2.68 -18.06 -11.82
C GLU A 200 3.87 -17.08 -11.72
N THR A 201 3.66 -15.79 -12.03
CA THR A 201 4.71 -14.77 -11.86
C THR A 201 5.19 -14.68 -10.40
N LEU A 202 4.27 -14.71 -9.43
CA LEU A 202 4.65 -14.68 -8.01
C LEU A 202 5.21 -16.03 -7.51
N ILE A 203 4.73 -17.15 -8.04
CA ILE A 203 5.29 -18.48 -7.77
C ILE A 203 6.74 -18.55 -8.25
N ASP A 204 7.01 -18.09 -9.47
CA ASP A 204 8.36 -18.07 -10.04
C ASP A 204 9.29 -17.14 -9.25
N LEU A 205 8.78 -15.97 -8.82
CA LEU A 205 9.53 -15.06 -7.95
C LEU A 205 9.94 -15.74 -6.65
N LEU A 206 9.03 -16.48 -5.98
CA LEU A 206 9.34 -17.16 -4.72
C LEU A 206 10.24 -18.39 -4.90
N LYS A 207 10.19 -19.07 -6.05
CA LYS A 207 11.01 -20.27 -6.31
C LYS A 207 12.41 -19.96 -6.81
N TYR A 208 12.53 -18.93 -7.64
CA TYR A 208 13.73 -18.68 -8.45
C TYR A 208 14.25 -17.25 -8.33
N GLY A 209 13.45 -16.33 -7.78
CA GLY A 209 13.85 -14.94 -7.58
C GLY A 209 14.90 -14.80 -6.48
N ASN A 210 15.92 -13.99 -6.73
CA ASN A 210 16.87 -13.56 -5.71
C ASN A 210 16.41 -12.22 -5.12
N GLU A 211 15.34 -12.27 -4.34
CA GLU A 211 14.68 -11.09 -3.78
C GLU A 211 14.95 -10.97 -2.27
N GLU A 212 14.71 -9.78 -1.72
CA GLU A 212 14.84 -9.56 -0.29
C GLU A 212 13.65 -10.12 0.50
N GLU A 213 13.87 -10.36 1.79
CA GLU A 213 12.89 -10.93 2.71
C GLU A 213 11.52 -10.23 2.65
N SER A 214 11.51 -8.90 2.60
CA SER A 214 10.28 -8.10 2.53
C SER A 214 9.51 -8.33 1.23
N THR A 215 10.21 -8.55 0.12
CA THR A 215 9.61 -8.86 -1.19
C THR A 215 9.03 -10.28 -1.20
N HIS A 216 9.71 -11.25 -0.60
CA HIS A 216 9.17 -12.61 -0.44
C HIS A 216 7.89 -12.61 0.41
N ILE A 217 7.91 -11.91 1.56
CA ILE A 217 6.72 -11.79 2.43
C ILE A 217 5.56 -11.15 1.66
N GLU A 218 5.84 -10.08 0.91
CA GLU A 218 4.83 -9.39 0.11
C GLU A 218 4.24 -10.30 -0.98
N ALA A 219 5.07 -11.09 -1.67
CA ALA A 219 4.61 -12.05 -2.67
C ALA A 219 3.76 -13.17 -2.06
N ILE A 220 4.13 -13.67 -0.88
CA ILE A 220 3.33 -14.65 -0.12
C ILE A 220 1.97 -14.06 0.23
N LYS A 221 1.94 -12.83 0.77
CA LYS A 221 0.68 -12.14 1.09
C LYS A 221 -0.18 -11.95 -0.14
N SER A 222 0.41 -11.57 -1.27
CA SER A 222 -0.30 -11.37 -2.53
C SER A 222 -0.86 -12.65 -3.14
N LEU A 223 -0.30 -13.81 -2.83
CA LEU A 223 -0.84 -15.11 -3.24
C LEU A 223 -2.01 -15.60 -2.37
N TYR A 224 -2.40 -14.89 -1.31
CA TYR A 224 -3.48 -15.31 -0.42
C TYR A 224 -4.82 -15.60 -1.13
N PRO A 225 -5.29 -14.81 -2.11
CA PRO A 225 -6.52 -15.12 -2.86
C PRO A 225 -6.42 -16.42 -3.67
N ALA A 226 -5.21 -16.89 -3.94
CA ALA A 226 -4.89 -18.09 -4.71
C ALA A 226 -4.68 -19.34 -3.83
N MET A 227 -4.93 -19.28 -2.53
CA MET A 227 -4.75 -20.43 -1.62
C MET A 227 -5.67 -21.62 -1.91
N GLY A 228 -6.72 -21.44 -2.72
CA GLY A 228 -7.53 -22.56 -3.21
C GLY A 228 -6.78 -23.49 -4.18
N TYR A 229 -5.71 -23.01 -4.83
CA TYR A 229 -4.95 -23.78 -5.83
C TYR A 229 -3.90 -24.69 -5.15
N SER A 230 -3.81 -25.94 -5.59
CA SER A 230 -2.86 -26.92 -5.04
C SER A 230 -1.41 -26.46 -5.12
N THR A 231 -1.02 -25.87 -6.25
CA THR A 231 0.35 -25.38 -6.49
C THR A 231 0.77 -24.30 -5.49
N VAL A 232 -0.15 -23.42 -5.09
CA VAL A 232 0.11 -22.38 -4.10
C VAL A 232 0.22 -22.98 -2.70
N LYS A 233 -0.69 -23.88 -2.32
CA LYS A 233 -0.63 -24.60 -1.03
C LYS A 233 0.68 -25.37 -0.88
N GLU A 234 1.07 -26.11 -1.92
CA GLU A 234 2.32 -26.88 -1.96
C GLU A 234 3.53 -25.96 -1.82
N LEU A 235 3.57 -24.86 -2.57
CA LEU A 235 4.63 -23.85 -2.42
C LEU A 235 4.74 -23.32 -0.98
N MET A 236 3.63 -22.95 -0.34
CA MET A 236 3.67 -22.44 1.04
C MET A 236 4.21 -23.49 2.02
N MET A 237 3.80 -24.76 1.88
CA MET A 237 4.34 -25.85 2.70
C MET A 237 5.82 -26.10 2.44
N ASP A 238 6.27 -26.01 1.19
CA ASP A 238 7.66 -26.21 0.79
C ASP A 238 8.56 -25.08 1.32
N LEU A 239 8.12 -23.83 1.26
CA LEU A 239 8.83 -22.67 1.84
C LEU A 239 9.10 -22.86 3.34
N VAL A 240 8.17 -23.50 4.05
CA VAL A 240 8.31 -23.79 5.49
C VAL A 240 9.22 -25.00 5.75
N ARG A 241 9.03 -26.10 5.01
CA ARG A 241 9.75 -27.38 5.23
C ARG A 241 11.18 -27.37 4.72
N TYR A 242 11.35 -26.94 3.47
CA TYR A 242 12.57 -27.15 2.69
C TYR A 242 13.25 -25.84 2.30
N GLY A 243 12.52 -24.73 2.38
CA GLY A 243 13.11 -23.41 2.14
C GLY A 243 14.27 -23.15 3.10
N ASN A 244 15.42 -22.77 2.54
CA ASN A 244 16.46 -22.03 3.26
C ASN A 244 16.02 -20.57 3.54
N GLU A 245 14.71 -20.38 3.68
CA GLU A 245 14.06 -19.11 3.87
C GLU A 245 14.27 -18.64 5.30
N LYS A 246 14.32 -17.32 5.44
CA LYS A 246 14.40 -16.70 6.75
C LYS A 246 13.11 -16.92 7.52
N LYS A 247 13.22 -16.96 8.85
CA LYS A 247 12.08 -17.19 9.75
C LYS A 247 10.86 -16.30 9.44
N PRO A 248 10.99 -14.99 9.16
CA PRO A 248 9.84 -14.15 8.82
C PRO A 248 9.08 -14.60 7.57
N VAL A 249 9.77 -15.09 6.55
CA VAL A 249 9.15 -15.66 5.33
C VAL A 249 8.37 -16.93 5.65
N LYS A 250 8.95 -17.81 6.48
CA LYS A 250 8.28 -19.04 6.93
C LYS A 250 7.01 -18.72 7.71
N LEU A 251 7.06 -17.73 8.61
CA LEU A 251 5.88 -17.29 9.36
C LEU A 251 4.80 -16.73 8.43
N ALA A 252 5.17 -15.94 7.42
CA ALA A 252 4.23 -15.45 6.42
C ALA A 252 3.57 -16.60 5.63
N ALA A 253 4.35 -17.61 5.22
CA ALA A 253 3.84 -18.78 4.51
C ALA A 253 2.90 -19.62 5.37
N ILE A 254 3.22 -19.81 6.66
CA ILE A 254 2.32 -20.48 7.61
C ILE A 254 1.01 -19.71 7.75
N MET A 255 1.09 -18.40 7.92
CA MET A 255 -0.11 -17.56 8.01
C MET A 255 -0.94 -17.64 6.72
N ALA A 256 -0.32 -17.68 5.54
CA ALA A 256 -1.04 -17.77 4.28
C ALA A 256 -1.85 -19.08 4.14
N LEU A 257 -1.38 -20.17 4.76
CA LEU A 257 -2.10 -21.44 4.81
C LEU A 257 -3.47 -21.34 5.51
N SER A 258 -3.73 -20.29 6.29
CA SER A 258 -5.07 -20.04 6.84
C SER A 258 -6.15 -19.87 5.76
N GLY A 259 -5.76 -19.41 4.56
CA GLY A 259 -6.66 -19.30 3.41
C GLY A 259 -7.11 -20.65 2.83
N ALA A 260 -6.50 -21.74 3.30
CA ALA A 260 -6.81 -23.12 2.94
C ALA A 260 -7.02 -24.00 4.18
N SER A 261 -7.45 -23.43 5.31
CA SER A 261 -7.62 -24.16 6.57
C SER A 261 -8.66 -25.29 6.53
N GLY A 262 -9.53 -25.33 5.51
CA GLY A 262 -10.45 -26.44 5.27
C GLY A 262 -9.84 -27.63 4.51
N ASP A 263 -8.62 -27.51 3.99
CA ASP A 263 -7.93 -28.59 3.27
C ASP A 263 -7.25 -29.55 4.25
N SER A 264 -7.51 -30.85 4.14
CA SER A 264 -7.00 -31.86 5.08
C SER A 264 -5.47 -31.98 5.07
N ARG A 265 -4.81 -31.75 3.93
CA ARG A 265 -3.33 -31.78 3.84
C ARG A 265 -2.74 -30.58 4.56
N VAL A 266 -3.35 -29.40 4.39
CA VAL A 266 -2.96 -28.19 5.10
C VAL A 266 -3.17 -28.35 6.61
N GLN A 267 -4.34 -28.85 7.03
CA GLN A 267 -4.62 -29.13 8.44
C GLN A 267 -3.62 -30.11 9.05
N SER A 268 -3.32 -31.22 8.36
CA SER A 268 -2.32 -32.18 8.80
C SER A 268 -0.96 -31.51 8.97
N PHE A 269 -0.54 -30.70 8.00
CA PHE A 269 0.73 -30.00 8.05
C PHE A 269 0.81 -29.01 9.23
N LEU A 270 -0.23 -28.20 9.45
CA LEU A 270 -0.28 -27.27 10.59
C LEU A 270 -0.28 -28.03 11.93
N ASN A 271 -1.00 -29.15 12.02
CA ASN A 271 -0.97 -30.02 13.20
C ASN A 271 0.42 -30.59 13.50
N ASP A 272 1.16 -30.98 12.46
CA ASP A 272 2.54 -31.46 12.61
C ASP A 272 3.45 -30.35 13.15
N LEU A 273 3.33 -29.12 12.63
CA LEU A 273 4.07 -27.97 13.13
C LEU A 273 3.75 -27.68 14.60
N MET A 274 2.48 -27.75 15.00
CA MET A 274 2.05 -27.55 16.39
C MET A 274 2.63 -28.60 17.35
N ARG A 275 2.65 -29.87 16.94
CA ARG A 275 3.08 -30.99 17.79
C ARG A 275 4.60 -31.13 17.83
N TYR A 276 5.24 -31.05 16.67
CA TYR A 276 6.63 -31.45 16.49
C TYR A 276 7.57 -30.29 16.12
N GLY A 277 7.04 -29.08 15.94
CA GLY A 277 7.88 -27.90 15.73
C GLY A 277 8.83 -27.68 16.91
N ASN A 278 10.07 -27.25 16.65
CA ASN A 278 11.01 -26.88 17.70
C ASN A 278 10.99 -25.37 18.01
N ASP A 279 10.44 -24.58 17.10
CA ASP A 279 10.38 -23.11 17.21
C ASP A 279 9.00 -22.65 17.69
N THR A 280 8.98 -21.89 18.79
CA THR A 280 7.75 -21.39 19.42
C THR A 280 6.95 -20.45 18.52
N ASP A 281 7.60 -19.63 17.70
CA ASP A 281 6.90 -18.69 16.81
C ASP A 281 6.25 -19.46 15.65
N ILE A 282 6.91 -20.51 15.15
CA ILE A 282 6.36 -21.40 14.12
C ILE A 282 5.12 -22.13 14.66
N LYS A 283 5.17 -22.65 15.90
CA LYS A 283 4.01 -23.24 16.56
C LYS A 283 2.86 -22.26 16.70
N THR A 284 3.16 -21.05 17.15
CA THR A 284 2.18 -19.99 17.39
C THR A 284 1.51 -19.59 16.07
N ALA A 285 2.28 -19.39 15.00
CA ALA A 285 1.75 -19.13 13.68
C ALA A 285 0.89 -20.30 13.15
N ALA A 286 1.26 -21.55 13.44
CA ALA A 286 0.47 -22.71 13.02
C ALA A 286 -0.86 -22.84 13.76
N ILE A 287 -0.89 -22.56 15.08
CA ILE A 287 -2.13 -22.47 15.87
C ILE A 287 -3.04 -21.41 15.27
N GLU A 288 -2.47 -20.24 14.99
CA GLU A 288 -3.21 -19.12 14.45
C GLU A 288 -3.76 -19.40 13.05
N ALA A 289 -2.95 -19.97 12.16
CA ALA A 289 -3.39 -20.35 10.82
C ALA A 289 -4.47 -21.44 10.82
N SER A 290 -4.49 -22.31 11.84
CA SER A 290 -5.49 -23.38 12.00
C SER A 290 -6.86 -22.85 12.45
N SER A 291 -6.89 -21.73 13.19
CA SER A 291 -8.13 -21.10 13.64
C SER A 291 -8.02 -19.57 13.50
N PRO A 292 -8.05 -19.07 12.26
CA PRO A 292 -7.71 -17.68 11.99
C PRO A 292 -8.78 -16.72 12.51
N GLY A 293 -8.34 -15.75 13.32
CA GLY A 293 -9.16 -14.60 13.67
C GLY A 293 -9.42 -13.74 12.43
N ALA A 294 -10.69 -13.58 12.04
CA ALA A 294 -11.05 -12.91 10.78
C ALA A 294 -10.52 -11.46 10.68
N ALA A 295 -10.45 -10.72 11.78
CA ALA A 295 -9.87 -9.37 11.80
C ALA A 295 -8.37 -9.37 11.51
N LYS A 296 -7.62 -10.30 12.11
CA LYS A 296 -6.17 -10.38 11.97
C LYS A 296 -5.74 -10.83 10.57
N ILE A 297 -6.47 -11.77 9.96
CA ILE A 297 -6.27 -12.14 8.56
C ILE A 297 -6.51 -10.94 7.63
N ARG A 298 -7.55 -10.14 7.88
CA ARG A 298 -7.83 -8.96 7.07
C ARG A 298 -6.81 -7.85 7.21
N GLU A 299 -6.21 -7.71 8.38
CA GLU A 299 -5.14 -6.73 8.60
C GLU A 299 -3.82 -7.21 8.00
N TYR A 300 -3.54 -8.51 8.09
CA TYR A 300 -2.27 -9.08 7.65
C TYR A 300 -2.17 -9.24 6.13
N PHE A 301 -3.27 -9.67 5.49
CA PHE A 301 -3.41 -9.82 4.04
C PHE A 301 -4.21 -8.66 3.49
N HIS A 302 -3.90 -8.20 2.27
CA HIS A 302 -4.45 -7.00 1.62
C HIS A 302 -5.94 -7.13 1.25
N LEU A 303 -6.77 -7.39 2.25
CA LEU A 303 -8.18 -7.73 2.15
C LEU A 303 -9.01 -6.53 2.58
N GLY A 304 -9.80 -6.02 1.65
CA GLY A 304 -10.80 -5.02 1.98
C GLY A 304 -11.94 -5.65 2.79
N TYR A 305 -12.70 -4.82 3.49
CA TYR A 305 -13.79 -5.29 4.32
C TYR A 305 -14.99 -4.36 4.29
N LYS A 306 -16.18 -4.93 4.52
CA LYS A 306 -17.39 -4.13 4.70
C LYS A 306 -17.60 -3.88 6.18
N ILE A 307 -17.88 -2.64 6.53
CA ILE A 307 -18.35 -2.27 7.87
C ILE A 307 -19.88 -2.47 7.97
N GLU A 308 -20.45 -2.34 9.18
CA GLU A 308 -21.85 -2.67 9.48
C GLU A 308 -22.86 -1.94 8.58
N ASN A 309 -22.55 -0.72 8.13
CA ASN A 309 -23.40 0.05 7.22
C ASN A 309 -23.27 -0.37 5.73
N GLY A 310 -22.53 -1.44 5.43
CA GLY A 310 -22.31 -1.96 4.08
C GLY A 310 -21.19 -1.27 3.29
N THR A 311 -20.59 -0.20 3.82
CA THR A 311 -19.49 0.52 3.15
C THR A 311 -18.25 -0.37 3.06
N PHE A 312 -17.65 -0.42 1.87
CA PHE A 312 -16.40 -1.13 1.66
C PHE A 312 -15.19 -0.25 1.99
N VAL A 313 -14.33 -0.73 2.88
CA VAL A 313 -13.04 -0.15 3.21
C VAL A 313 -11.97 -0.85 2.38
N SER A 314 -11.29 -0.08 1.54
CA SER A 314 -10.22 -0.57 0.67
C SER A 314 -8.92 -0.74 1.48
N PRO A 315 -8.11 -1.78 1.22
CA PRO A 315 -6.82 -1.97 1.88
C PRO A 315 -5.88 -0.76 1.77
N ILE A 316 -6.02 0.00 0.69
CA ILE A 316 -5.19 1.18 0.40
C ILE A 316 -5.34 2.29 1.45
N GLU A 317 -6.39 2.27 2.27
CA GLU A 317 -6.61 3.24 3.34
C GLU A 317 -5.59 3.11 4.48
N ASN A 318 -4.92 1.95 4.57
CA ASN A 318 -3.88 1.67 5.58
C ASN A 318 -2.45 1.89 5.05
N GLU A 319 -2.31 2.36 3.81
CA GLU A 319 -1.05 2.56 3.09
C GLU A 319 -0.71 4.05 2.98
#